data_AF-A0A968TU69-F1
#
_entry.id   AF-A0A968TU69-F1
#
_cell.length_a   1.000
_cell.length_b   1.000
_cell.length_c   1.000
_cell.angle_alpha   90.00
_cell.angle_beta   90.00
_cell.angle_gamma   90.00
#
_symmetry.space_group_name_H-M   'P 1'
#
loop_
_entity.id
_entity.type
_entity.pdbx_description
1 polymer ?
#
loop_
_entity_poly.entity_id
_entity_poly.type
_entity_poly.pdbx_seq_one_letter_code
_entity_poly.pdbx_strand_id
1 'polypeptide(L)'
;LVIVLLLALVPHVLGGAAPLTFRVVAAVCVAIFAFLFVTVSSRIVGLVGVTSNPTSGMAIVTLIGTSVLFYALGWTDNFGKVTVLTIGTVVCVAASIAGDISQDLKTGYLIGATPARQQLAEIAGVVVNAWAIAAVVLLIGSEYGFGGADFPAPQATLMKTVIDGVLAANLPWGLVLTGAAFALVAELVGIPSLAFAVGIYLPLSTMTPVFIGGCIRALVDKASAKREAASGKAKGTEGGVLFASGLIAGEGLMGIGIAAAAVVLGRRPEGFGFELTGTLGSVVSLGALAALGFWLYRTATAKEKG
;
A
#
# COMPACT_ATOMS: atom_id res chain seq x y z
N LEU A 1 18.68 2.34 -19.84
CA LEU A 1 18.58 2.53 -21.30
C LEU A 1 17.60 1.55 -21.95
N VAL A 2 17.77 0.23 -21.79
CA VAL A 2 16.86 -0.79 -22.36
C VAL A 2 15.40 -0.60 -21.93
N ILE A 3 15.15 -0.36 -20.64
CA ILE A 3 13.79 -0.08 -20.12
C ILE A 3 13.18 1.18 -20.76
N VAL A 4 13.96 2.24 -20.94
CA VAL A 4 13.50 3.47 -21.60
C VAL A 4 13.10 3.20 -23.04
N LEU A 5 13.92 2.44 -23.77
CA LEU A 5 13.63 2.06 -25.15
C LEU A 5 12.37 1.20 -25.25
N LEU A 6 12.20 0.22 -24.35
CA LEU A 6 11.00 -0.61 -24.31
C LEU A 6 9.74 0.23 -24.01
N LEU A 7 9.76 1.08 -22.99
CA LEU A 7 8.62 1.94 -22.64
C LEU A 7 8.30 2.96 -23.73
N ALA A 8 9.32 3.51 -24.39
CA ALA A 8 9.15 4.49 -25.46
C ALA A 8 8.69 3.88 -26.79
N LEU A 9 9.04 2.61 -27.07
CA LEU A 9 8.76 1.94 -28.36
C LEU A 9 7.53 1.04 -28.32
N VAL A 10 7.15 0.45 -27.18
CA VAL A 10 5.92 -0.34 -27.07
C VAL A 10 4.70 0.59 -27.01
N PRO A 11 3.83 0.60 -28.05
CA PRO A 11 2.67 1.49 -28.08
C PRO A 11 1.67 1.10 -26.98
N HIS A 12 0.87 2.05 -26.51
CA HIS A 12 -0.14 1.88 -25.45
C HIS A 12 0.36 1.71 -24.01
N VAL A 13 1.67 1.55 -23.77
CA VAL A 13 2.20 1.49 -22.40
C VAL A 13 2.22 2.87 -21.74
N LEU A 14 2.70 3.89 -22.45
CA LEU A 14 2.72 5.28 -21.99
C LEU A 14 1.84 6.11 -22.90
N GLY A 15 0.65 6.46 -22.43
CA GLY A 15 -0.31 7.27 -23.19
C GLY A 15 -0.69 6.63 -24.53
N GLY A 16 -1.30 5.44 -24.58
CA GLY A 16 -2.04 5.00 -25.79
C GLY A 16 -1.35 5.23 -27.15
N ALA A 17 -1.99 6.07 -27.98
CA ALA A 17 -1.58 6.50 -29.32
C ALA A 17 -0.73 7.79 -29.34
N ALA A 18 0.05 8.09 -28.31
CA ALA A 18 0.82 9.33 -28.24
C ALA A 18 1.82 9.47 -29.39
N PRO A 19 2.15 10.72 -29.76
CA PRO A 19 3.37 11.01 -30.50
C PRO A 19 4.60 10.41 -29.80
N LEU A 20 5.57 9.96 -30.60
CA LEU A 20 6.79 9.37 -30.08
C LEU A 20 7.53 10.30 -29.11
N THR A 21 7.51 11.61 -29.38
CA THR A 21 8.13 12.64 -28.52
C THR A 21 7.58 12.61 -27.10
N PHE A 22 6.25 12.52 -26.96
CA PHE A 22 5.58 12.40 -25.66
C PHE A 22 6.02 11.15 -24.90
N ARG A 23 6.06 10.00 -25.60
CA ARG A 23 6.47 8.70 -25.03
C ARG A 23 7.92 8.69 -24.58
N VAL A 24 8.81 9.32 -25.34
CA VAL A 24 10.22 9.45 -24.98
C VAL A 24 10.38 10.30 -23.73
N VAL A 25 9.71 11.45 -23.64
CA VAL A 25 9.75 12.30 -22.42
C VAL A 25 9.22 11.53 -21.21
N ALA A 26 8.07 10.86 -21.35
CA ALA A 26 7.50 10.04 -20.28
C ALA A 26 8.44 8.90 -19.85
N ALA A 27 9.07 8.20 -20.80
CA ALA A 27 10.03 7.13 -20.50
C ALA A 27 11.30 7.64 -19.82
N VAL A 28 11.77 8.83 -20.17
CA VAL A 28 12.90 9.50 -19.48
C VAL A 28 12.51 9.84 -18.05
N CYS A 29 11.29 10.37 -17.82
CA CYS A 29 10.79 10.60 -16.47
C CYS A 29 10.79 9.32 -15.64
N VAL A 30 10.27 8.20 -16.18
CA VAL A 30 10.32 6.90 -15.51
C VAL A 30 11.75 6.54 -15.14
N ALA A 31 12.70 6.64 -16.07
CA ALA A 31 14.09 6.29 -15.77
C ALA A 31 14.72 7.15 -14.68
N ILE A 32 14.50 8.47 -14.70
CA ILE A 32 15.05 9.37 -13.69
C ILE A 32 14.46 9.06 -12.32
N PHE A 33 13.13 9.04 -12.20
CA PHE A 33 12.48 8.82 -10.92
C PHE A 33 12.68 7.39 -10.40
N ALA A 34 12.60 6.37 -11.27
CA ALA A 34 12.85 5.00 -10.86
C ALA A 34 14.31 4.81 -10.41
N PHE A 35 15.29 5.38 -11.12
CA PHE A 35 16.70 5.29 -10.70
C PHE A 35 16.90 5.88 -9.29
N LEU A 36 16.38 7.08 -9.05
CA LEU A 36 16.49 7.74 -7.74
C LEU A 36 15.79 6.91 -6.65
N PHE A 37 14.53 6.53 -6.86
CA PHE A 37 13.75 5.87 -5.81
C PHE A 37 14.08 4.40 -5.59
N VAL A 38 14.57 3.68 -6.60
CA VAL A 38 15.11 2.33 -6.42
C VAL A 38 16.30 2.35 -5.47
N THR A 39 17.24 3.28 -5.64
CA THR A 39 18.41 3.37 -4.76
C THR A 39 18.06 3.70 -3.32
N VAL A 40 17.11 4.62 -3.12
CA VAL A 40 16.59 4.98 -1.79
C VAL A 40 15.86 3.79 -1.16
N SER A 41 14.98 3.14 -1.91
CA SER A 41 14.21 1.98 -1.47
C SER A 41 15.10 0.82 -1.03
N SER A 42 16.02 0.36 -1.89
CA SER A 42 16.93 -0.74 -1.58
C SER A 42 17.79 -0.45 -0.34
N ARG A 43 18.20 0.81 -0.13
CA ARG A 43 18.97 1.20 1.06
C ARG A 43 18.13 1.20 2.33
N ILE A 44 16.94 1.82 2.29
CA ILE A 44 16.05 1.88 3.46
C ILE A 44 15.65 0.45 3.85
N VAL A 45 15.19 -0.34 2.89
CA VAL A 45 14.78 -1.73 3.14
C VAL A 45 15.93 -2.59 3.63
N GLY A 46 17.14 -2.46 3.06
CA GLY A 46 18.31 -3.20 3.53
C GLY A 46 18.68 -2.92 4.99
N LEU A 47 18.40 -1.71 5.49
CA LEU A 47 18.71 -1.26 6.85
C LEU A 47 17.57 -1.53 7.85
N VAL A 48 16.34 -1.14 7.52
CA VAL A 48 15.19 -1.10 8.44
C VAL A 48 14.01 -1.98 8.01
N GLY A 49 14.12 -2.66 6.86
CA GLY A 49 13.10 -3.58 6.33
C GLY A 49 12.00 -2.91 5.50
N VAL A 50 11.24 -3.73 4.77
CA VAL A 50 10.16 -3.30 3.85
C VAL A 50 9.04 -2.50 4.52
N THR A 51 8.73 -2.79 5.79
CA THR A 51 7.65 -2.12 6.54
C THR A 51 7.92 -0.62 6.76
N SER A 52 9.19 -0.23 6.73
CA SER A 52 9.61 1.17 6.92
C SER A 52 9.87 1.90 5.60
N ASN A 53 9.61 1.26 4.46
CA ASN A 53 9.86 1.84 3.14
C ASN A 53 8.77 2.88 2.78
N PRO A 54 9.12 4.16 2.52
CA PRO A 54 8.15 5.22 2.23
C PRO A 54 7.63 5.18 0.77
N THR A 55 7.17 4.02 0.31
CA THR A 55 6.75 3.80 -1.09
C THR A 55 5.64 4.74 -1.55
N SER A 56 4.66 5.00 -0.69
CA SER A 56 3.57 5.96 -0.96
C SER A 56 4.07 7.39 -1.14
N GLY A 57 5.07 7.82 -0.35
CA GLY A 57 5.70 9.13 -0.49
C GLY A 57 6.48 9.26 -1.81
N MET A 58 7.24 8.23 -2.18
CA MET A 58 7.97 8.18 -3.45
C MET A 58 7.02 8.28 -4.65
N ALA A 59 5.84 7.65 -4.56
CA ALA A 59 4.80 7.77 -5.58
C ALA A 59 4.28 9.21 -5.71
N ILE A 60 3.90 9.86 -4.60
CA ILE A 60 3.37 11.24 -4.62
C ILE A 60 4.41 12.23 -5.19
N VAL A 61 5.68 12.12 -4.80
CA VAL A 61 6.74 12.97 -5.34
C VAL A 61 6.89 12.77 -6.85
N THR A 62 6.82 11.53 -7.33
CA THR A 62 6.83 11.23 -8.76
C THR A 62 5.65 11.88 -9.47
N LEU A 63 4.43 11.77 -8.93
CA LEU A 63 3.23 12.35 -9.51
C LEU A 63 3.31 13.88 -9.58
N ILE A 64 3.74 14.55 -8.50
CA ILE A 64 3.90 16.01 -8.48
C ILE A 64 4.96 16.44 -9.49
N GLY A 65 6.14 15.82 -9.46
CA GLY A 65 7.25 16.20 -10.36
C GLY A 65 6.91 16.01 -11.83
N THR A 66 6.27 14.89 -12.17
CA THR A 66 5.84 14.62 -13.56
C THR A 66 4.67 15.52 -13.98
N SER A 67 3.73 15.81 -13.08
CA SER A 67 2.63 16.75 -13.37
C SER A 67 3.14 18.16 -13.62
N VAL A 68 4.11 18.64 -12.84
CA VAL A 68 4.70 19.98 -13.06
C VAL A 68 5.40 20.06 -14.41
N LEU A 69 6.15 19.01 -14.79
CA LEU A 69 6.78 18.95 -16.10
C LEU A 69 5.73 18.94 -17.23
N PHE A 70 4.68 18.13 -17.10
CA PHE A 70 3.64 18.02 -18.11
C PHE A 70 2.85 19.32 -18.26
N TYR A 71 2.57 20.01 -17.15
CA TYR A 71 2.01 21.36 -17.16
C TYR A 71 2.91 22.33 -17.95
N ALA A 72 4.22 22.33 -17.68
CA ALA A 72 5.18 23.19 -18.38
C ALA A 72 5.27 22.89 -19.89
N LEU A 73 4.99 21.66 -20.31
CA LEU A 73 4.95 21.23 -21.72
C LEU A 73 3.56 21.40 -22.37
N GLY A 74 2.56 21.89 -21.61
CA GLY A 74 1.19 22.07 -22.10
C GLY A 74 0.37 20.77 -22.22
N TRP A 75 0.81 19.67 -21.61
CA TRP A 75 0.16 18.36 -21.67
C TRP A 75 -0.82 18.17 -20.50
N THR A 76 -1.89 18.99 -20.50
CA THR A 76 -2.87 19.06 -19.40
C THR A 76 -4.17 18.28 -19.67
N ASP A 77 -4.25 17.61 -20.81
CA ASP A 77 -5.40 16.83 -21.21
C ASP A 77 -5.52 15.52 -20.42
N ASN A 78 -6.64 14.80 -20.59
CA ASN A 78 -6.86 13.51 -19.91
C ASN A 78 -5.74 12.51 -20.21
N PHE A 79 -5.11 12.65 -21.37
CA PHE A 79 -4.01 11.83 -21.80
C PHE A 79 -2.73 12.08 -20.98
N GLY A 80 -2.38 13.35 -20.76
CA GLY A 80 -1.33 13.75 -19.82
C GLY A 80 -1.59 13.21 -18.42
N LYS A 81 -2.83 13.34 -17.92
CA LYS A 81 -3.25 12.85 -16.59
C LYS A 81 -3.06 11.34 -16.41
N VAL A 82 -3.53 10.54 -17.37
CA VAL A 82 -3.38 9.09 -17.34
C VAL A 82 -1.91 8.70 -17.39
N THR A 83 -1.11 9.39 -18.23
CA THR A 83 0.32 9.08 -18.35
C THR A 83 1.09 9.41 -17.07
N VAL A 84 0.78 10.53 -16.40
CA VAL A 84 1.36 10.86 -15.09
C VAL A 84 1.07 9.76 -14.07
N LEU A 85 -0.17 9.26 -14.00
CA LEU A 85 -0.52 8.11 -13.16
C LEU A 85 0.29 6.87 -13.53
N THR A 86 0.41 6.56 -14.82
CA THR A 86 1.20 5.41 -15.29
C THR A 86 2.67 5.52 -14.89
N ILE A 87 3.29 6.70 -15.03
CA ILE A 87 4.67 6.95 -14.60
C ILE A 87 4.79 6.70 -13.09
N GLY A 88 3.89 7.28 -12.30
CA GLY A 88 3.85 7.07 -10.85
C GLY A 88 3.74 5.59 -10.47
N THR A 89 2.87 4.84 -11.15
CA THR A 89 2.70 3.39 -10.94
C THR A 89 3.97 2.62 -11.26
N VAL A 90 4.59 2.83 -12.42
CA VAL A 90 5.81 2.12 -12.82
C VAL A 90 6.95 2.41 -11.84
N VAL A 91 7.13 3.67 -11.45
CA VAL A 91 8.17 4.08 -10.50
C VAL A 91 7.92 3.48 -9.12
N CYS A 92 6.67 3.50 -8.63
CA CYS A 92 6.32 2.92 -7.34
C CYS A 92 6.56 1.41 -7.32
N VAL A 93 6.13 0.69 -8.36
CA VAL A 93 6.35 -0.76 -8.48
C VAL A 93 7.85 -1.08 -8.55
N ALA A 94 8.62 -0.31 -9.33
CA ALA A 94 10.06 -0.48 -9.42
C ALA A 94 10.76 -0.27 -8.06
N ALA A 95 10.39 0.79 -7.34
CA ALA A 95 10.94 1.06 -6.01
C ALA A 95 10.58 -0.04 -5.00
N SER A 96 9.32 -0.48 -4.96
CA SER A 96 8.87 -1.55 -4.06
C SER A 96 9.59 -2.87 -4.33
N ILE A 97 9.59 -3.32 -5.59
CA ILE A 97 10.25 -4.59 -5.98
C ILE A 97 11.74 -4.53 -5.68
N ALA A 98 12.42 -3.41 -5.95
CA ALA A 98 13.84 -3.30 -5.65
C ALA A 98 14.15 -3.36 -4.14
N GLY A 99 13.24 -2.85 -3.30
CA GLY A 99 13.30 -3.00 -1.86
C GLY A 99 13.17 -4.48 -1.46
N ASP A 100 12.09 -5.12 -1.91
CA ASP A 100 11.79 -6.53 -1.61
C ASP A 100 12.94 -7.46 -2.02
N ILE A 101 13.43 -7.34 -3.26
CA ILE A 101 14.59 -8.12 -3.75
C ILE A 101 15.81 -7.92 -2.85
N SER A 102 16.06 -6.69 -2.38
CA SER A 102 17.21 -6.43 -1.50
C SER A 102 17.07 -7.16 -0.16
N GLN A 103 15.85 -7.26 0.38
CA GLN A 103 15.56 -8.00 1.60
C GLN A 103 15.58 -9.52 1.38
N ASP A 104 15.07 -9.98 0.25
CA ASP A 104 14.99 -11.41 -0.11
C ASP A 104 16.37 -11.99 -0.40
N LEU A 105 17.25 -11.24 -1.07
CA LEU A 105 18.65 -11.62 -1.26
C LEU A 105 19.42 -11.66 0.06
N LYS A 106 19.16 -10.72 0.98
CA LYS A 106 19.75 -10.74 2.33
C LYS A 106 19.30 -11.97 3.10
N THR A 107 18.00 -12.25 3.10
CA THR A 107 17.42 -13.41 3.79
C THR A 107 17.92 -14.72 3.17
N GLY A 108 17.96 -14.77 1.84
CA GLY A 108 18.50 -15.87 1.06
C GLY A 108 19.95 -16.18 1.41
N TYR A 109 20.79 -15.15 1.49
CA TYR A 109 22.17 -15.29 1.92
C TYR A 109 22.29 -15.90 3.32
N LEU A 110 21.44 -15.46 4.28
CA LEU A 110 21.46 -15.98 5.66
C LEU A 110 21.07 -17.45 5.77
N ILE A 111 20.16 -17.93 4.92
CA ILE A 111 19.69 -19.33 4.92
C ILE A 111 20.45 -20.23 3.91
N GLY A 112 21.46 -19.69 3.23
CA GLY A 112 22.27 -20.43 2.25
C GLY A 112 21.56 -20.70 0.92
N ALA A 113 20.57 -19.90 0.54
CA ALA A 113 19.86 -20.00 -0.73
C ALA A 113 20.76 -19.59 -1.91
N THR A 114 20.54 -20.20 -3.08
CA THR A 114 21.23 -19.84 -4.33
C THR A 114 20.55 -18.60 -4.96
N PRO A 115 21.25 -17.46 -5.12
CA PRO A 115 20.63 -16.22 -5.63
C PRO A 115 19.94 -16.37 -6.99
N ALA A 116 20.52 -17.16 -7.89
CA ALA A 116 19.95 -17.41 -9.22
C ALA A 116 18.57 -18.08 -9.16
N ARG A 117 18.33 -18.96 -8.18
CA ARG A 117 17.03 -19.61 -7.99
C ARG A 117 16.02 -18.65 -7.36
N GLN A 118 16.48 -17.76 -6.48
CA GLN A 118 15.62 -16.73 -5.88
C GLN A 118 15.13 -15.74 -6.94
N GLN A 119 16.02 -15.23 -7.78
CA GLN A 119 15.64 -14.30 -8.85
C GLN A 119 14.63 -14.91 -9.84
N LEU A 120 14.78 -16.19 -10.18
CA LEU A 120 13.82 -16.88 -11.04
C LEU A 120 12.43 -16.97 -10.37
N ALA A 121 12.40 -17.27 -9.06
CA ALA A 121 11.16 -17.31 -8.29
C ALA A 121 10.51 -15.93 -8.15
N GLU A 122 11.29 -14.88 -7.91
CA GLU A 122 10.82 -13.49 -7.85
C GLU A 122 10.22 -13.04 -9.18
N ILE A 123 10.88 -13.31 -10.31
CA ILE A 123 10.36 -12.98 -11.64
C ILE A 123 9.05 -13.72 -11.91
N ALA A 124 9.00 -15.03 -11.63
CA ALA A 124 7.78 -15.82 -11.79
C ALA A 124 6.64 -15.28 -10.91
N GLY A 125 6.95 -14.94 -9.66
CA GLY A 125 6.01 -14.35 -8.71
C GLY A 125 5.45 -13.02 -9.21
N VAL A 126 6.30 -12.09 -9.66
CA VAL A 126 5.87 -10.79 -10.17
C VAL A 126 4.99 -10.94 -11.41
N VAL A 127 5.35 -11.81 -12.36
CA VAL A 127 4.57 -12.03 -13.58
C VAL A 127 3.18 -12.60 -13.25
N VAL A 128 3.12 -13.65 -12.43
CA VAL A 128 1.84 -14.27 -12.04
C VAL A 128 0.98 -13.28 -11.24
N ASN A 129 1.59 -12.55 -10.30
CA ASN A 129 0.88 -11.62 -9.45
C ASN A 129 0.35 -10.40 -10.23
N ALA A 130 1.09 -9.91 -11.23
CA ALA A 130 0.63 -8.80 -12.07
C ALA A 130 -0.69 -9.14 -12.79
N TRP A 131 -0.80 -10.34 -13.36
CA TRP A 131 -2.02 -10.82 -13.99
C TRP A 131 -3.14 -11.07 -12.99
N ALA A 132 -2.82 -11.68 -11.84
CA ALA A 132 -3.80 -11.97 -10.80
C ALA A 132 -4.42 -10.69 -10.23
N ILE A 133 -3.60 -9.69 -9.86
CA ILE A 133 -4.08 -8.40 -9.34
C ILE A 133 -4.90 -7.67 -10.40
N ALA A 134 -4.44 -7.63 -11.66
CA ALA A 134 -5.20 -7.02 -12.74
C ALA A 134 -6.57 -7.67 -12.92
N ALA A 135 -6.64 -9.01 -12.91
CA ALA A 135 -7.90 -9.73 -13.01
C ALA A 135 -8.84 -9.42 -11.83
N VAL A 136 -8.35 -9.48 -10.59
CA VAL A 136 -9.16 -9.20 -9.39
C VAL A 136 -9.68 -7.77 -9.40
N VAL A 137 -8.84 -6.78 -9.72
CA VAL A 137 -9.25 -5.36 -9.76
C VAL A 137 -10.29 -5.12 -10.86
N LEU A 138 -10.13 -5.75 -12.03
CA LEU A 138 -11.10 -5.63 -13.11
C LEU A 138 -12.44 -6.29 -12.77
N LEU A 139 -12.42 -7.46 -12.12
CA LEU A 139 -13.62 -8.17 -11.67
C LEU A 139 -14.39 -7.39 -10.60
N ILE A 140 -13.70 -6.87 -9.59
CA ILE A 140 -14.34 -6.05 -8.55
C ILE A 140 -14.84 -4.74 -9.17
N GLY A 141 -14.05 -4.14 -10.06
CA GLY A 141 -14.39 -2.89 -10.73
C GLY A 141 -15.65 -2.98 -11.60
N SER A 142 -15.88 -4.09 -12.30
CA SER A 142 -17.07 -4.26 -13.14
C SER A 142 -18.36 -4.47 -12.35
N GLU A 143 -18.29 -5.13 -11.20
CA GLU A 143 -19.47 -5.51 -10.38
C GLU A 143 -19.81 -4.49 -9.28
N TYR A 144 -18.80 -3.82 -8.73
CA TYR A 144 -18.95 -2.96 -7.57
C TYR A 144 -18.59 -1.50 -7.82
N GLY A 145 -17.69 -1.23 -8.78
CA GLY A 145 -17.12 0.10 -8.98
C GLY A 145 -16.22 0.56 -7.82
N PHE A 146 -15.41 1.59 -8.06
CA PHE A 146 -14.50 2.15 -7.05
C PHE A 146 -14.87 3.60 -6.73
N GLY A 147 -14.65 4.02 -5.48
CA GLY A 147 -14.89 5.39 -5.01
C GLY A 147 -16.30 5.65 -4.47
N GLY A 148 -17.14 4.62 -4.38
CA GLY A 148 -18.46 4.68 -3.75
C GLY A 148 -18.42 4.38 -2.24
N ALA A 149 -19.60 4.23 -1.63
CA ALA A 149 -19.73 3.91 -0.20
C ALA A 149 -19.22 2.50 0.16
N ASP A 150 -19.42 1.54 -0.74
CA ASP A 150 -19.00 0.14 -0.54
C ASP A 150 -17.49 -0.04 -0.68
N PHE A 151 -16.87 0.66 -1.64
CA PHE A 151 -15.43 0.60 -1.93
C PHE A 151 -14.82 2.00 -2.01
N PRO A 152 -14.63 2.68 -0.86
CA PRO A 152 -14.00 3.99 -0.83
C PRO A 152 -12.54 3.87 -1.31
N ALA A 153 -12.15 4.74 -2.25
CA ALA A 153 -10.80 4.78 -2.81
C ALA A 153 -10.09 6.10 -2.47
N PRO A 154 -9.81 6.38 -1.18
CA PRO A 154 -9.25 7.65 -0.74
C PRO A 154 -7.86 7.90 -1.34
N GLN A 155 -7.04 6.86 -1.48
CA GLN A 155 -5.69 6.98 -2.05
C GLN A 155 -5.73 7.33 -3.55
N ALA A 156 -6.65 6.73 -4.32
CA ALA A 156 -6.86 7.08 -5.72
C ALA A 156 -7.41 8.50 -5.88
N THR A 157 -8.32 8.90 -4.98
CA THR A 157 -8.89 10.25 -4.95
C THR A 157 -7.81 11.31 -4.66
N LEU A 158 -6.92 11.03 -3.70
CA LEU A 158 -5.78 11.89 -3.39
C LEU A 158 -4.84 12.03 -4.60
N MET A 159 -4.44 10.90 -5.22
CA MET A 159 -3.60 10.91 -6.41
C MET A 159 -4.22 11.72 -7.56
N LYS A 160 -5.51 11.50 -7.84
CA LYS A 160 -6.25 12.27 -8.84
C LYS A 160 -6.26 13.76 -8.52
N THR A 161 -6.59 14.13 -7.29
CA THR A 161 -6.70 15.53 -6.85
C THR A 161 -5.38 16.27 -6.99
N VAL A 162 -4.26 15.62 -6.66
CA VAL A 162 -2.92 16.20 -6.83
C VAL A 162 -2.63 16.45 -8.32
N ILE A 163 -2.86 15.47 -9.18
CA ILE A 163 -2.59 15.58 -10.62
C ILE A 163 -3.48 16.64 -11.27
N ASP A 164 -4.78 16.60 -11.01
CA ASP A 164 -5.75 17.58 -11.51
C ASP A 164 -5.40 18.98 -11.01
N GLY A 165 -5.05 19.12 -9.74
CA GLY A 165 -4.66 20.40 -9.16
C GLY A 165 -3.40 20.99 -9.78
N VAL A 166 -2.35 20.19 -9.99
CA VAL A 166 -1.11 20.67 -10.62
C VAL A 166 -1.35 21.04 -12.08
N LEU A 167 -1.98 20.15 -12.86
CA LEU A 167 -2.18 20.37 -14.30
C LEU A 167 -3.19 21.49 -14.59
N ALA A 168 -4.12 21.78 -13.68
CA ALA A 168 -5.04 22.91 -13.78
C ALA A 168 -4.48 24.22 -13.18
N ALA A 169 -3.24 24.22 -12.68
CA ALA A 169 -2.64 25.33 -11.94
C ALA A 169 -3.50 25.84 -10.75
N ASN A 170 -4.30 24.96 -10.16
CA ASN A 170 -5.22 25.27 -9.06
C ASN A 170 -4.86 24.51 -7.77
N LEU A 171 -3.68 23.90 -7.70
CA LEU A 171 -3.24 23.24 -6.47
C LEU A 171 -2.94 24.32 -5.41
N PRO A 172 -3.52 24.23 -4.20
CA PRO A 172 -3.24 25.18 -3.14
C PRO A 172 -1.86 24.92 -2.54
N TRP A 173 -0.81 25.43 -3.21
CA TRP A 173 0.59 25.24 -2.80
C TRP A 173 0.87 25.66 -1.37
N GLY A 174 0.18 26.69 -0.86
CA GLY A 174 0.25 27.09 0.54
C GLY A 174 -0.11 25.94 1.49
N LEU A 175 -1.17 25.17 1.21
CA LEU A 175 -1.56 24.01 2.02
C LEU A 175 -0.56 22.86 1.88
N VAL A 176 -0.03 22.61 0.67
CA VAL A 176 0.98 21.56 0.42
C VAL A 176 2.26 21.84 1.23
N LEU A 177 2.77 23.07 1.15
CA LEU A 177 3.96 23.48 1.89
C LEU A 177 3.74 23.50 3.39
N THR A 178 2.55 23.90 3.84
CA THR A 178 2.17 23.83 5.26
C THR A 178 2.17 22.38 5.75
N GLY A 179 1.61 21.45 4.97
CA GLY A 179 1.67 20.02 5.28
C GLY A 179 3.10 19.48 5.33
N ALA A 180 3.96 19.90 4.40
CA ALA A 180 5.38 19.55 4.42
C ALA A 180 6.10 20.08 5.67
N ALA A 181 5.78 21.30 6.11
CA ALA A 181 6.31 21.86 7.35
C ALA A 181 5.83 21.07 8.58
N PHE A 182 4.55 20.69 8.64
CA PHE A 182 4.05 19.83 9.72
C PHE A 182 4.71 18.45 9.74
N ALA A 183 4.92 17.83 8.57
CA ALA A 183 5.63 16.56 8.47
C ALA A 183 7.08 16.68 8.96
N LEU A 184 7.77 17.77 8.62
CA LEU A 184 9.12 18.05 9.12
C LEU A 184 9.14 18.22 10.64
N VAL A 185 8.19 18.99 11.20
CA VAL A 185 8.07 19.18 12.66
C VAL A 185 7.76 17.86 13.35
N ALA A 186 6.87 17.04 12.79
CA ALA A 186 6.56 15.71 13.33
C ALA A 186 7.83 14.84 13.39
N GLU A 187 8.60 14.80 12.31
CA GLU A 187 9.85 14.04 12.24
C GLU A 187 10.89 14.54 13.25
N LEU A 188 11.01 15.87 13.43
CA LEU A 188 11.91 16.48 14.42
C LEU A 188 11.53 16.15 15.87
N VAL A 189 10.24 15.94 16.15
CA VAL A 189 9.73 15.53 17.47
C VAL A 189 9.79 14.00 17.64
N GLY A 190 10.25 13.26 16.63
CA GLY A 190 10.35 11.80 16.64
C GLY A 190 9.02 11.09 16.39
N ILE A 191 8.02 11.80 15.86
CA ILE A 191 6.75 11.22 15.44
C ILE A 191 6.90 10.79 13.97
N PRO A 192 6.69 9.50 13.63
CA PRO A 192 6.77 9.04 12.26
C PRO A 192 5.79 9.81 11.36
N SER A 193 6.34 10.63 10.45
CA SER A 193 5.56 11.48 9.54
C SER A 193 4.58 10.69 8.67
N LEU A 194 4.93 9.45 8.28
CA LEU A 194 4.05 8.57 7.51
C LEU A 194 2.78 8.18 8.28
N ALA A 195 2.90 7.75 9.54
CA ALA A 195 1.76 7.37 10.36
C ALA A 195 0.85 8.58 10.63
N PHE A 196 1.45 9.75 10.85
CA PHE A 196 0.76 11.00 11.02
C PHE A 196 -0.06 11.38 9.76
N ALA A 197 0.57 11.34 8.58
CA ALA A 197 -0.10 11.64 7.31
C ALA A 197 -1.25 10.66 7.02
N VAL A 198 -1.02 9.36 7.20
CA VAL A 198 -2.04 8.31 7.04
C VAL A 198 -3.25 8.54 7.93
N GLY A 199 -3.01 8.97 9.18
CA GLY A 199 -4.09 9.27 10.12
C GLY A 199 -4.97 10.46 9.73
N ILE A 200 -4.46 11.40 8.96
CA ILE A 200 -5.21 12.61 8.54
C ILE A 200 -6.09 12.32 7.32
N TYR A 201 -5.63 11.51 6.36
CA TYR A 201 -6.35 11.31 5.10
C TYR A 201 -7.31 10.11 5.11
N LEU A 202 -7.13 9.13 6.01
CA LEU A 202 -8.01 7.96 6.05
C LEU A 202 -9.33 8.24 6.80
N PRO A 203 -10.45 7.64 6.37
CA PRO A 203 -11.72 7.73 7.09
C PRO A 203 -11.60 7.27 8.54
N LEU A 204 -12.35 7.92 9.44
CA LEU A 204 -12.40 7.54 10.86
C LEU A 204 -12.82 6.08 11.07
N SER A 205 -13.67 5.55 10.19
CA SER A 205 -14.09 4.14 10.21
C SER A 205 -12.91 3.18 10.01
N THR A 206 -11.94 3.53 9.17
CA THR A 206 -10.72 2.75 8.95
C THR A 206 -9.68 2.99 10.04
N MET A 207 -9.60 4.22 10.57
CA MET A 207 -8.63 4.58 11.61
C MET A 207 -8.97 3.99 12.99
N THR A 208 -10.24 3.78 13.30
CA THR A 208 -10.67 3.27 14.62
C THR A 208 -10.12 1.87 14.92
N PRO A 209 -10.26 0.86 14.03
CA PRO A 209 -9.62 -0.44 14.22
C PRO A 209 -8.09 -0.36 14.33
N VAL A 210 -7.43 0.49 13.53
CA VAL A 210 -5.97 0.69 13.58
C VAL A 210 -5.53 1.23 14.95
N PHE A 211 -6.25 2.22 15.47
CA PHE A 211 -6.00 2.78 16.81
C PHE A 211 -6.19 1.74 17.92
N ILE A 212 -7.27 0.95 17.85
CA ILE A 212 -7.53 -0.14 18.81
C ILE A 212 -6.42 -1.19 18.74
N GLY A 213 -5.97 -1.57 17.54
CA GLY A 213 -4.83 -2.47 17.35
C GLY A 213 -3.55 -1.93 17.99
N GLY A 214 -3.28 -0.63 17.84
CA GLY A 214 -2.16 0.05 18.51
C GLY A 214 -2.27 0.03 20.05
N CYS A 215 -3.47 0.26 20.59
CA CYS A 215 -3.74 0.14 22.02
C CYS A 215 -3.47 -1.28 22.53
N ILE A 216 -3.97 -2.30 21.81
CA ILE A 216 -3.73 -3.71 22.15
C ILE A 216 -2.23 -4.01 22.13
N ARG A 217 -1.51 -3.54 21.10
CA ARG A 217 -0.06 -3.73 21.01
C ARG A 217 0.66 -3.12 22.21
N ALA A 218 0.30 -1.89 22.61
CA ALA A 218 0.88 -1.24 23.78
C ALA A 218 0.61 -2.01 25.09
N LEU A 219 -0.58 -2.61 25.23
CA LEU A 219 -0.91 -3.46 26.38
C LEU A 219 -0.11 -4.78 26.36
N VAL A 220 0.03 -5.43 25.20
CA VAL A 220 0.83 -6.64 25.02
C VAL A 220 2.30 -6.38 25.33
N ASP A 221 2.86 -5.26 24.86
CA ASP A 221 4.25 -4.90 25.11
C ASP A 221 4.50 -4.64 26.60
N LYS A 222 3.57 -3.95 27.29
CA LYS A 222 3.62 -3.77 28.77
C LYS A 222 3.53 -5.09 29.52
N ALA A 223 2.60 -5.97 29.14
CA ALA A 223 2.43 -7.28 29.77
C ALA A 223 3.67 -8.17 29.57
N SER A 224 4.26 -8.13 28.38
CA SER A 224 5.48 -8.86 28.04
C SER A 224 6.68 -8.36 28.84
N ALA A 225 6.88 -7.04 28.94
CA ALA A 225 7.97 -6.45 29.73
C ALA A 225 7.88 -6.82 31.22
N LYS A 226 6.66 -6.80 31.79
CA LYS A 226 6.42 -7.23 33.17
C LYS A 226 6.77 -8.70 33.39
N ARG A 227 6.50 -9.55 32.39
CA ARG A 227 6.76 -10.99 32.45
C ARG A 227 8.23 -11.32 32.28
N GLU A 228 8.95 -10.59 31.44
CA GLU A 228 10.40 -10.68 31.29
C GLU A 228 11.10 -10.35 32.62
N ALA A 229 10.69 -9.26 33.28
CA ALA A 229 11.19 -8.89 34.61
C ALA A 229 10.91 -9.95 35.70
N ALA A 230 9.80 -10.71 35.58
CA ALA A 230 9.41 -11.70 36.57
C ALA A 230 9.97 -13.12 36.31
N SER A 231 10.30 -13.47 35.06
CA SER A 231 10.62 -14.85 34.68
C SER A 231 11.87 -15.05 33.83
N GLY A 232 12.56 -13.98 33.43
CA GLY A 232 13.79 -14.03 32.63
C GLY A 232 13.65 -14.64 31.24
N LYS A 233 12.41 -14.96 30.79
CA LYS A 233 12.12 -15.52 29.48
C LYS A 233 11.73 -14.43 28.49
N ALA A 234 12.27 -14.56 27.28
CA ALA A 234 12.15 -13.60 26.20
C ALA A 234 10.71 -13.39 25.68
N LYS A 235 10.58 -12.29 24.94
CA LYS A 235 9.40 -11.59 24.43
C LYS A 235 8.63 -12.40 23.36
N GLY A 236 7.61 -13.16 23.76
CA GLY A 236 6.74 -13.91 22.84
C GLY A 236 5.65 -13.06 22.20
N THR A 237 5.98 -12.08 21.35
CA THR A 237 4.97 -11.27 20.61
C THR A 237 4.59 -11.84 19.24
N GLU A 238 5.27 -12.89 18.80
CA GLU A 238 5.17 -13.44 17.44
C GLU A 238 3.81 -14.10 17.16
N GLY A 239 3.23 -14.81 18.15
CA GLY A 239 1.93 -15.46 17.99
C GLY A 239 0.78 -14.49 17.71
N GLY A 240 0.82 -13.29 18.31
CA GLY A 240 -0.16 -12.23 18.03
C GLY A 240 -0.03 -11.65 16.63
N VAL A 241 1.22 -11.44 16.17
CA VAL A 241 1.50 -10.96 14.80
C VAL A 241 1.06 -12.00 13.78
N LEU A 242 1.43 -13.27 13.97
CA LEU A 242 1.06 -14.35 13.07
C LEU A 242 -0.46 -14.51 12.96
N PHE A 243 -1.17 -14.43 14.09
CA PHE A 243 -2.63 -14.50 14.10
C PHE A 243 -3.26 -13.31 13.36
N ALA A 244 -2.78 -12.09 13.59
CA ALA A 244 -3.25 -10.91 12.86
C ALA A 244 -2.99 -11.01 11.34
N SER A 245 -1.81 -11.48 10.94
CA SER A 245 -1.48 -11.74 9.53
C SER A 245 -2.40 -12.80 8.92
N GLY A 246 -2.74 -13.85 9.67
CA GLY A 246 -3.69 -14.88 9.24
C GLY A 246 -5.10 -14.32 9.03
N LEU A 247 -5.57 -13.40 9.88
CA LEU A 247 -6.85 -12.72 9.70
C LEU A 247 -6.88 -11.85 8.44
N ILE A 248 -5.80 -11.11 8.18
CA ILE A 248 -5.68 -10.27 6.97
C ILE A 248 -5.69 -11.15 5.71
N ALA A 249 -4.92 -12.24 5.72
CA ALA A 249 -4.90 -13.19 4.61
C ALA A 249 -6.27 -13.86 4.40
N GLY A 250 -6.94 -14.26 5.49
CA GLY A 250 -8.26 -14.86 5.45
C GLY A 250 -9.33 -13.92 4.89
N GLU A 251 -9.31 -12.64 5.27
CA GLU A 251 -10.20 -11.62 4.74
C GLU A 251 -10.01 -11.45 3.22
N GLY A 252 -8.77 -11.33 2.76
CA GLY A 252 -8.47 -11.25 1.32
C GLY A 252 -8.92 -12.48 0.53
N LEU A 253 -8.66 -13.69 1.04
CA LEU A 253 -9.10 -14.93 0.40
C LEU A 253 -10.62 -15.06 0.35
N MET A 254 -11.32 -14.67 1.43
CA MET A 254 -12.78 -14.65 1.47
C MET A 254 -13.35 -13.65 0.46
N GLY A 255 -12.75 -12.46 0.35
CA GLY A 255 -13.13 -11.45 -0.64
C GLY A 255 -13.02 -11.97 -2.08
N ILE A 256 -11.94 -12.68 -2.42
CA ILE A 256 -11.77 -13.33 -3.72
C ILE A 256 -12.85 -14.40 -3.93
N GLY A 257 -13.14 -15.21 -2.91
CA GLY A 257 -14.19 -16.24 -2.98
C GLY A 257 -15.58 -15.64 -3.23
N ILE A 258 -15.92 -14.55 -2.55
CA ILE A 258 -17.20 -13.83 -2.73
C ILE A 258 -17.27 -13.23 -4.14
N ALA A 259 -16.20 -12.61 -4.63
CA ALA A 259 -16.15 -12.06 -5.98
C ALA A 259 -16.31 -13.16 -7.05
N ALA A 260 -15.64 -14.30 -6.89
CA ALA A 260 -15.78 -15.44 -7.80
C ALA A 260 -17.21 -16.00 -7.78
N ALA A 261 -17.83 -16.13 -6.60
CA ALA A 261 -19.22 -16.55 -6.48
C ALA A 261 -20.17 -15.57 -7.16
N ALA A 262 -19.94 -14.25 -7.02
CA ALA A 262 -20.75 -13.22 -7.67
C ALA A 262 -20.75 -13.36 -9.19
N VAL A 263 -19.56 -13.61 -9.78
CA VAL A 263 -19.39 -13.83 -11.23
C VAL A 263 -20.12 -15.09 -11.71
N VAL A 264 -19.99 -16.20 -10.99
CA VAL A 264 -20.65 -17.47 -11.36
C VAL A 264 -22.18 -17.38 -11.24
N LEU A 265 -22.68 -16.67 -10.22
CA LEU A 265 -24.12 -16.51 -9.97
C LEU A 265 -24.75 -15.38 -10.79
N GLY A 266 -23.95 -14.53 -11.44
CA GLY A 266 -24.42 -13.32 -12.13
C GLY A 266 -25.10 -12.30 -11.22
N ARG A 267 -24.93 -12.45 -9.90
CA ARG A 267 -25.53 -11.59 -8.86
C ARG A 267 -24.68 -11.66 -7.61
N ARG A 268 -24.71 -10.59 -6.81
CA ARG A 268 -24.06 -10.56 -5.50
C ARG A 268 -24.62 -11.69 -4.63
N PRO A 269 -23.77 -12.53 -4.00
CA PRO A 269 -24.24 -13.54 -3.05
C PRO A 269 -25.00 -12.82 -1.93
N GLU A 270 -26.25 -13.22 -1.71
CA GLU A 270 -26.96 -12.77 -0.52
C GLU A 270 -26.19 -13.28 0.70
N GLY A 271 -25.86 -12.38 1.63
CA GLY A 271 -25.19 -12.76 2.87
C GLY A 271 -26.06 -13.73 3.69
N PHE A 272 -25.62 -14.05 4.91
CA PHE A 272 -26.34 -14.97 5.80
C PHE A 272 -27.75 -14.49 6.26
N GLY A 273 -28.33 -13.45 5.64
CA GLY A 273 -29.68 -12.95 5.93
C GLY A 273 -29.83 -12.20 7.25
N PHE A 274 -28.75 -11.99 8.00
CA PHE A 274 -28.73 -11.25 9.26
C PHE A 274 -28.26 -9.82 9.05
N GLU A 275 -29.15 -8.94 8.58
CA GLU A 275 -28.90 -7.50 8.60
C GLU A 275 -29.22 -6.92 9.99
N LEU A 276 -28.24 -6.98 10.88
CA LEU A 276 -28.30 -6.30 12.17
C LEU A 276 -28.18 -4.80 11.96
N THR A 277 -29.31 -4.12 11.82
CA THR A 277 -29.39 -2.66 11.66
C THR A 277 -29.68 -1.94 12.98
N GLY A 278 -29.35 -0.65 13.06
CA GLY A 278 -29.60 0.19 14.22
C GLY A 278 -28.66 -0.05 15.41
N THR A 279 -29.13 0.32 16.61
CA THR A 279 -28.33 0.24 17.85
C THR A 279 -27.85 -1.18 18.17
N LEU A 280 -28.67 -2.18 17.85
CA LEU A 280 -28.30 -3.59 18.04
C LEU A 280 -27.11 -3.99 17.18
N GLY A 281 -27.08 -3.59 15.90
CA GLY A 281 -25.92 -3.82 15.03
C GLY A 281 -24.65 -3.13 15.52
N SER A 282 -24.78 -1.91 16.05
CA SER A 282 -23.65 -1.16 16.64
C SER A 282 -23.10 -1.85 17.89
N VAL A 283 -23.96 -2.36 18.76
CA VAL A 283 -23.55 -3.08 19.99
C VAL A 283 -22.91 -4.42 19.64
N VAL A 284 -23.49 -5.18 18.69
CA VAL A 284 -22.94 -6.47 18.26
C VAL A 284 -21.58 -6.30 17.59
N SER A 285 -21.43 -5.32 16.70
CA SER A 285 -20.13 -5.04 16.05
C SER A 285 -19.07 -4.58 17.05
N LEU A 286 -19.43 -3.74 18.03
CA LEU A 286 -18.54 -3.36 19.12
C LEU A 286 -18.13 -4.57 19.98
N GLY A 287 -19.08 -5.45 20.30
CA GLY A 287 -18.85 -6.68 21.04
C GLY A 287 -17.92 -7.63 20.28
N ALA A 288 -18.11 -7.79 18.97
CA ALA A 288 -17.25 -8.59 18.11
C ALA A 288 -15.83 -8.02 18.05
N LEU A 289 -15.69 -6.69 17.92
CA LEU A 289 -14.40 -6.01 17.91
C LEU A 289 -13.67 -6.16 19.25
N ALA A 290 -14.38 -6.02 20.37
CA ALA A 290 -13.84 -6.24 21.71
C ALA A 290 -13.41 -7.70 21.92
N ALA A 291 -14.21 -8.66 21.44
CA ALA A 291 -13.88 -10.08 21.50
C ALA A 291 -12.64 -10.41 20.66
N LEU A 292 -12.55 -9.86 19.44
CA LEU A 292 -11.37 -9.99 18.58
C LEU A 292 -10.13 -9.39 19.25
N GLY A 293 -10.26 -8.20 19.83
CA GLY A 293 -9.17 -7.52 20.53
C GLY A 293 -8.70 -8.29 21.78
N PHE A 294 -9.64 -8.84 22.54
CA PHE A 294 -9.34 -9.73 23.67
C PHE A 294 -8.64 -11.01 23.21
N TRP A 295 -9.09 -11.60 22.10
CA TRP A 295 -8.49 -12.81 21.57
C TRP A 295 -7.06 -12.55 21.07
N LEU A 296 -6.83 -11.44 20.37
CA LEU A 296 -5.49 -10.95 19.99
C LEU A 296 -4.58 -10.75 21.19
N TYR A 297 -5.06 -10.08 22.25
CA TYR A 297 -4.29 -9.90 23.48
C TYR A 297 -3.94 -11.25 24.12
N ARG A 298 -4.90 -12.18 24.17
CA ARG A 298 -4.72 -13.50 24.77
C ARG A 298 -3.76 -14.37 23.96
N THR A 299 -3.84 -14.38 22.64
CA THR A 299 -2.92 -15.15 21.78
C THR A 299 -1.50 -14.58 21.85
N ALA A 300 -1.37 -13.25 21.91
CA ALA A 300 -0.08 -12.59 22.05
C ALA A 300 0.56 -12.76 23.44
N THR A 301 -0.23 -13.01 24.50
CA THR A 301 0.28 -13.20 25.87
C THR A 301 0.28 -14.65 26.33
N ALA A 302 -0.26 -15.57 25.53
CA ALA A 302 -0.30 -16.99 25.83
C ALA A 302 1.13 -17.54 26.04
N LYS A 303 1.28 -18.46 26.99
CA LYS A 303 2.51 -19.26 27.08
C LYS A 303 2.62 -20.12 25.83
N GLU A 304 3.73 -20.03 25.11
CA GLU A 304 4.15 -21.12 24.24
C GLU A 304 4.14 -22.40 25.08
N LYS A 305 3.26 -23.33 24.69
CA LYS A 305 3.33 -24.69 25.18
C LYS A 305 4.52 -25.31 24.45
N GLY A 306 5.66 -25.32 25.12
CA GLY A 306 6.83 -26.10 24.68
C GLY A 306 6.52 -27.58 24.64
#